data_AF-A0A166AXT7-F1
#
_entry.id   AF-A0A166AXT7-F1
#
_cell.length_a   1.000
_cell.length_b   1.000
_cell.length_c   1.000
_cell.angle_alpha   90.00
_cell.angle_beta   90.00
_cell.angle_gamma   90.00
#
_symmetry.space_group_name_H-M   'P 1'
#
loop_
_entity.id
_entity.type
_entity.pdbx_description
1 polymer ?
#
loop_
_entity_poly.entity_id
_entity_poly.type
_entity_poly.pdbx_seq_one_letter_code
_entity_poly.pdbx_strand_id
1 'polypeptide(L)'
;MPLPTLKTKRFTHEHGLRITVQVPEPSAQNIIDHLCKITSLKYGDYDSVTFKTAGGIQRFRSLGSGRNAATTDAVEVLCIELSFFLENDAALAAQVIEEVYCTHPYEEPVIFVENCLRTLHFRGMDEGNPNRFWNAAPADWVPEEHR
;
A
#
# COMPACT_ATOMS: atom_id res chain seq x y z
N MET A 1 0.12 20.88 -5.95
CA MET A 1 -1.22 21.44 -6.23
C MET A 1 -2.19 20.86 -5.21
N PRO A 2 -3.19 21.60 -4.72
CA PRO A 2 -4.22 21.02 -3.86
C PRO A 2 -5.00 19.94 -4.62
N LEU A 3 -5.33 18.84 -3.94
CA LEU A 3 -6.16 17.78 -4.51
C LEU A 3 -7.59 18.31 -4.74
N PRO A 4 -8.29 17.89 -5.81
CA PRO A 4 -9.60 18.42 -6.16
C PRO A 4 -10.70 17.90 -5.22
N THR A 5 -11.74 18.71 -5.01
CA THR A 5 -12.98 18.21 -4.42
C THR A 5 -13.83 17.53 -5.49
N LEU A 6 -14.10 16.24 -5.32
CA LEU A 6 -14.91 15.45 -6.25
C LEU A 6 -16.39 15.48 -5.85
N LYS A 7 -17.25 16.06 -6.69
CA LYS A 7 -18.72 16.06 -6.50
C LYS A 7 -19.38 15.06 -7.41
N THR A 8 -20.07 14.08 -6.83
CA THR A 8 -20.73 13.00 -7.56
C THR A 8 -21.86 12.39 -6.74
N LYS A 9 -22.73 11.60 -7.40
CA LYS A 9 -23.77 10.80 -6.75
C LYS A 9 -23.34 9.35 -6.50
N ARG A 10 -22.07 8.98 -6.74
CA ARG A 10 -21.62 7.58 -6.73
C ARG A 10 -20.73 7.19 -5.55
N PHE A 11 -19.97 8.14 -5.02
CA PHE A 11 -18.98 7.90 -3.97
C PHE A 11 -18.72 9.18 -3.17
N THR A 12 -18.19 9.03 -1.96
CA THR A 12 -17.46 10.08 -1.25
C THR A 12 -15.97 9.99 -1.56
N HIS A 13 -15.24 11.07 -1.30
CA HIS A 13 -13.77 11.07 -1.30
C HIS A 13 -13.27 11.53 0.06
N GLU A 14 -12.11 11.01 0.46
CA GLU A 14 -11.42 11.38 1.68
C GLU A 14 -9.96 11.66 1.37
N HIS A 15 -9.44 12.75 1.94
CA HIS A 15 -8.01 13.05 1.89
C HIS A 15 -7.25 12.12 2.82
N GLY A 16 -6.06 11.72 2.39
CA GLY A 16 -5.14 10.96 3.21
C GLY A 16 -3.79 10.82 2.55
N LEU A 17 -3.06 9.81 2.98
CA LEU A 17 -1.71 9.53 2.55
C LEU A 17 -1.66 8.17 1.87
N ARG A 18 -1.07 8.12 0.69
CA ARG A 18 -0.58 6.87 0.11
C ARG A 18 0.84 6.66 0.60
N ILE A 19 1.07 5.55 1.28
CA ILE A 19 2.41 5.11 1.65
C ILE A 19 2.83 4.05 0.65
N THR A 20 4.04 4.17 0.11
CA THR A 20 4.67 3.18 -0.77
C THR A 20 6.02 2.81 -0.20
N VAL A 21 6.27 1.52 -0.03
CA VAL A 21 7.51 0.95 0.52
C VAL A 21 8.10 -0.02 -0.51
N GLN A 22 9.36 0.17 -0.89
CA GLN A 22 10.10 -0.81 -1.70
C GLN A 22 10.82 -1.80 -0.78
N VAL A 23 10.48 -3.08 -0.91
CA VAL A 23 10.93 -4.14 0.00
C VAL A 23 11.18 -5.45 -0.74
N PRO A 24 12.14 -6.29 -0.32
CA PRO A 24 12.22 -7.68 -0.77
C PRO A 24 10.91 -8.42 -0.48
N GLU A 25 10.36 -9.11 -1.48
CA GLU A 25 9.05 -9.77 -1.39
C GLU A 25 8.84 -10.65 -0.13
N PRO A 26 9.81 -11.47 0.30
CA PRO A 26 9.64 -12.30 1.50
C PRO A 26 9.45 -11.50 2.79
N SER A 27 9.93 -10.26 2.85
CA SER A 27 9.84 -9.39 4.02
C SER A 27 8.54 -8.58 4.07
N ALA A 28 7.81 -8.48 2.95
CA ALA A 28 6.63 -7.64 2.87
C ALA A 28 5.51 -8.08 3.85
N GLN A 29 5.34 -9.38 4.07
CA GLN A 29 4.29 -9.87 4.97
C GLN A 29 4.55 -9.48 6.43
N ASN A 30 5.81 -9.56 6.88
CA ASN A 30 6.17 -9.17 8.24
C ASN A 30 5.83 -7.69 8.52
N ILE A 31 6.05 -6.81 7.55
CA ILE A 31 5.66 -5.39 7.64
C ILE A 31 4.13 -5.29 7.80
N ILE A 32 3.36 -5.93 6.91
CA ILE A 32 1.89 -5.87 6.95
C ILE A 32 1.36 -6.35 8.30
N ASP A 33 1.84 -7.49 8.80
CA ASP A 33 1.39 -8.07 10.07
C ASP A 33 1.64 -7.13 11.26
N HIS A 34 2.71 -6.35 11.21
CA HIS A 34 3.04 -5.35 12.22
C HIS A 34 2.21 -4.07 12.08
N LEU A 35 2.01 -3.58 10.86
CA LEU A 35 1.14 -2.43 10.60
C LEU A 35 -0.30 -2.70 11.03
N CYS A 36 -0.81 -3.91 10.82
CA CYS A 36 -2.14 -4.33 11.24
C CYS A 36 -2.36 -4.34 12.77
N LYS A 37 -1.29 -4.23 13.57
CA LYS A 37 -1.38 -4.03 15.03
C LYS A 37 -1.57 -2.56 15.42
N ILE A 38 -1.23 -1.63 14.52
CA ILE A 38 -1.26 -0.17 14.74
C ILE A 38 -2.49 0.44 14.09
N THR A 39 -2.82 0.01 12.87
CA THR A 39 -3.92 0.51 12.07
C THR A 39 -4.63 -0.64 11.37
N SER A 40 -5.94 -0.50 11.14
CA SER A 40 -6.70 -1.52 10.42
C SER A 40 -6.46 -1.50 8.91
N LEU A 41 -5.76 -0.50 8.36
CA LEU A 41 -5.56 -0.34 6.91
C LEU A 41 -6.89 -0.43 6.13
N LYS A 42 -7.90 0.29 6.64
CA LYS A 42 -9.27 0.17 6.17
C LYS A 42 -9.47 0.79 4.80
N TYR A 43 -10.22 0.10 3.94
CA TYR A 43 -10.78 0.67 2.71
C TYR A 43 -12.24 0.24 2.53
N GLY A 44 -13.16 1.14 2.81
CA GLY A 44 -14.59 0.84 2.77
C GLY A 44 -14.98 -0.19 3.82
N ASP A 45 -15.45 -1.36 3.38
CA ASP A 45 -15.92 -2.45 4.24
C ASP A 45 -14.84 -3.49 4.57
N TYR A 46 -13.60 -3.25 4.11
CA TYR A 46 -12.47 -4.17 4.26
C TYR A 46 -11.39 -3.55 5.14
N ASP A 47 -10.76 -4.37 5.96
CA ASP A 47 -9.50 -4.07 6.66
C ASP A 47 -8.32 -4.78 5.96
N SER A 48 -7.10 -4.55 6.46
CA SER A 48 -5.86 -5.11 5.93
C SER A 48 -5.62 -4.83 4.43
N VAL A 49 -6.17 -3.73 3.92
CA VAL A 49 -6.14 -3.43 2.48
C VAL A 49 -4.78 -2.88 2.09
N THR A 50 -4.03 -3.70 1.38
CA THR A 50 -2.72 -3.37 0.81
C THR A 50 -2.65 -3.79 -0.65
N PHE A 51 -1.71 -3.23 -1.40
CA PHE A 51 -1.43 -3.60 -2.77
C PHE A 51 0.06 -3.88 -2.94
N LYS A 52 0.40 -4.97 -3.64
CA LYS A 52 1.77 -5.32 -4.03
C LYS A 52 1.88 -5.30 -5.54
N THR A 53 2.93 -4.68 -6.07
CA THR A 53 3.25 -4.78 -7.50
C THR A 53 3.83 -6.16 -7.83
N ALA A 54 3.94 -6.48 -9.12
CA ALA A 54 4.91 -7.48 -9.56
C ALA A 54 6.33 -7.05 -9.16
N GLY A 55 7.24 -8.02 -9.07
CA GLY A 55 8.64 -7.77 -8.76
C GLY A 55 9.32 -6.86 -9.79
N GLY A 56 10.11 -5.91 -9.30
CA GLY A 56 11.00 -5.03 -10.05
C GLY A 56 12.44 -5.14 -9.54
N ILE A 57 13.32 -4.31 -10.09
CA ILE A 57 14.74 -4.29 -9.76
C ILE A 57 15.09 -2.95 -9.11
N GLN A 58 15.60 -3.01 -7.88
CA GLN A 58 16.21 -1.87 -7.22
C GLN A 58 17.73 -1.88 -7.52
N ARG A 59 18.26 -0.75 -7.99
CA ARG A 59 19.69 -0.60 -8.34
C ARG A 59 20.35 0.47 -7.49
N PHE A 60 21.45 0.14 -6.83
CA PHE A 60 22.17 1.07 -5.95
C PHE A 60 23.67 0.78 -5.87
N ARG A 61 24.48 1.76 -5.45
CA ARG A 61 25.89 1.60 -5.12
C ARG A 61 26.13 2.03 -3.68
N SER A 62 26.76 1.19 -2.87
CA SER A 62 27.07 1.54 -1.49
C SER A 62 28.21 2.57 -1.45
N LEU A 63 28.03 3.63 -0.66
CA LEU A 63 29.05 4.67 -0.46
C LEU A 63 29.98 4.38 0.73
N GLY A 64 29.70 3.34 1.52
CA GLY A 64 30.52 2.96 2.68
C GLY A 64 30.30 3.79 3.95
N SER A 65 29.38 4.76 3.94
CA SER A 65 29.03 5.57 5.11
C SER A 65 27.96 4.94 6.01
N GLY A 66 27.19 3.98 5.50
CA GLY A 66 26.24 3.18 6.28
C GLY A 66 26.83 1.83 6.68
N ARG A 67 25.97 0.87 7.04
CA ARG A 67 26.42 -0.47 7.46
C ARG A 67 27.18 -1.27 6.40
N ASN A 68 26.88 -1.08 5.12
CA ASN A 68 27.51 -1.82 4.03
C ASN A 68 28.83 -1.16 3.60
N ALA A 69 29.86 -1.96 3.34
CA ALA A 69 31.10 -1.48 2.73
C ALA A 69 30.82 -0.80 1.37
N ALA A 70 31.67 0.16 0.98
CA ALA A 70 31.55 0.80 -0.31
C ALA A 70 31.71 -0.22 -1.43
N THR A 71 30.89 -0.11 -2.48
CA THR A 71 31.00 -0.93 -3.69
C THR A 71 31.54 -0.10 -4.84
N THR A 72 32.39 -0.70 -5.68
CA THR A 72 32.88 -0.05 -6.90
C THR A 72 31.72 0.19 -7.88
N ASP A 73 30.92 -0.84 -8.09
CA ASP A 73 29.81 -0.87 -9.04
C ASP A 73 28.45 -0.85 -8.34
N ALA A 74 27.42 -0.49 -9.12
CA ALA A 74 26.04 -0.64 -8.67
C ALA A 74 25.64 -2.12 -8.68
N VAL A 75 24.88 -2.51 -7.67
CA VAL A 75 24.27 -3.83 -7.52
C VAL A 75 22.77 -3.74 -7.73
N GLU A 76 22.16 -4.89 -8.00
CA GLU A 76 20.74 -5.02 -8.29
C GLU A 76 20.10 -6.04 -7.35
N VAL A 77 18.90 -5.73 -6.86
CA VAL A 77 18.13 -6.59 -5.95
C VAL A 77 16.67 -6.60 -6.39
N LEU A 78 16.04 -7.78 -6.35
CA LEU A 78 14.61 -7.92 -6.60
C LEU A 78 13.80 -7.35 -5.43
N CYS A 79 12.85 -6.48 -5.74
CA CYS A 79 11.96 -5.84 -4.77
C CYS A 79 10.55 -5.74 -5.34
N ILE A 80 9.56 -5.57 -4.46
CA ILE A 80 8.21 -5.15 -4.83
C ILE A 80 7.94 -3.77 -4.26
N GLU A 81 6.92 -3.10 -4.78
CA GLU A 81 6.29 -1.98 -4.09
C GLU A 81 5.06 -2.47 -3.33
N LEU A 82 5.12 -2.33 -2.00
CA LEU A 82 3.98 -2.44 -1.11
C LEU A 82 3.36 -1.06 -0.94
N SER A 83 2.05 -0.92 -1.16
CA SER A 83 1.35 0.34 -0.93
C SER A 83 0.03 0.17 -0.20
N PHE A 84 -0.33 1.19 0.59
CA PHE A 84 -1.56 1.24 1.37
C PHE A 84 -1.96 2.70 1.63
N PHE A 85 -3.21 2.89 2.06
CA PHE A 85 -3.76 4.19 2.41
C PHE A 85 -3.77 4.38 3.93
N LEU A 86 -3.44 5.59 4.39
CA LEU A 86 -3.68 6.06 5.75
C LEU A 86 -4.57 7.31 5.72
N GLU A 87 -5.40 7.46 6.74
CA GLU A 87 -6.12 8.70 7.00
C GLU A 87 -5.15 9.90 7.07
N ASN A 88 -5.67 11.12 6.86
CA ASN A 88 -4.88 12.35 6.97
C ASN A 88 -4.55 12.69 8.44
N ASP A 89 -3.76 11.84 9.08
CA ASP A 89 -3.30 11.93 10.45
C ASP A 89 -1.77 11.77 10.47
N ALA A 90 -1.07 12.87 10.74
CA ALA A 90 0.39 12.91 10.74
C ALA A 90 1.02 12.09 11.87
N ALA A 91 0.35 11.97 13.03
CA ALA A 91 0.86 11.20 14.15
C ALA A 91 0.77 9.70 13.85
N LEU A 92 -0.35 9.25 13.30
CA LEU A 92 -0.50 7.87 12.82
C LEU A 92 0.51 7.56 11.71
N ALA A 93 0.68 8.48 10.75
CA ALA A 93 1.63 8.29 9.66
C ALA A 93 3.08 8.14 10.16
N ALA A 94 3.49 8.97 11.12
CA ALA A 94 4.81 8.86 11.75
C ALA A 94 4.99 7.51 12.44
N GLN A 95 4.01 7.10 13.26
CA GLN A 95 4.04 5.81 13.95
C GLN A 95 4.12 4.62 12.97
N VAL A 96 3.35 4.66 11.89
CA VAL A 96 3.38 3.63 10.84
C VAL A 96 4.74 3.59 10.14
N ILE A 97 5.31 4.74 9.79
CA ILE A 97 6.62 4.79 9.13
C ILE A 97 7.73 4.28 10.07
N GLU A 98 7.70 4.65 11.36
CA GLU A 98 8.63 4.12 12.36
C GLU A 98 8.52 2.59 12.48
N GLU A 99 7.31 2.03 12.44
CA GLU A 99 7.11 0.58 12.44
C GLU A 99 7.66 -0.07 11.16
N VAL A 100 7.54 0.58 10.00
CA VAL A 100 8.21 0.13 8.77
C VAL A 100 9.72 0.09 8.99
N TYR A 101 10.35 1.15 9.53
CA TYR A 101 11.79 1.12 9.86
C TYR A 101 12.17 -0.03 10.80
N CYS A 102 11.33 -0.32 11.81
CA CYS A 102 11.57 -1.40 12.77
C CYS A 102 11.54 -2.80 12.12
N THR A 103 10.67 -2.99 11.13
CA THR A 103 10.36 -4.31 10.56
C THR A 103 10.99 -4.55 9.19
N HIS A 104 11.50 -3.51 8.54
CA HIS A 104 12.14 -3.59 7.24
C HIS A 104 13.57 -4.15 7.35
N PRO A 105 14.03 -5.00 6.40
CA PRO A 105 15.37 -5.58 6.45
C PRO A 105 16.51 -4.60 6.13
N TYR A 106 16.20 -3.36 5.74
CA TYR A 106 17.19 -2.35 5.35
C TYR A 106 17.29 -1.30 6.43
N GLU A 107 18.51 -0.79 6.63
CA GLU A 107 18.77 0.36 7.51
C GLU A 107 18.06 1.63 7.02
N GLU A 108 18.05 1.84 5.69
CA GLU A 108 17.33 2.93 5.04
C GLU A 108 16.29 2.33 4.07
N PRO A 109 15.04 2.11 4.52
CA PRO A 109 13.95 1.71 3.64
C PRO A 109 13.60 2.83 2.67
N VAL A 110 13.31 2.48 1.41
CA VAL A 110 12.80 3.45 0.44
C VAL A 110 11.30 3.58 0.65
N ILE A 111 10.89 4.71 1.24
CA ILE A 111 9.50 5.01 1.57
C ILE A 111 9.09 6.33 0.91
N PHE A 112 7.96 6.32 0.20
CA PHE A 112 7.32 7.52 -0.33
C PHE A 112 5.99 7.77 0.38
N VAL A 113 5.74 9.04 0.69
CA VAL A 113 4.49 9.51 1.33
C VAL A 113 3.88 10.55 0.41
N GLU A 114 2.71 10.24 -0.13
CA GLU A 114 2.03 11.09 -1.11
C GLU A 114 0.64 11.48 -0.62
N ASN A 115 0.28 12.76 -0.72
CA ASN A 115 -1.09 13.18 -0.53
C ASN A 115 -1.98 12.57 -1.62
N CYS A 116 -3.08 11.92 -1.23
CA CYS A 116 -4.01 11.32 -2.16
C CYS A 116 -5.47 11.49 -1.74
N LEU A 117 -6.38 11.05 -2.61
CA LEU A 117 -7.79 10.85 -2.30
C LEU A 117 -8.11 9.36 -2.39
N ARG A 118 -8.72 8.79 -1.35
CA ARG A 118 -9.45 7.52 -1.50
C ARG A 118 -10.91 7.80 -1.84
N THR A 119 -11.55 6.87 -2.54
CA THR A 119 -12.99 6.94 -2.82
C THR A 119 -13.73 5.82 -2.10
N LEU A 120 -14.87 6.14 -1.48
CA LEU A 120 -15.73 5.19 -0.80
C LEU A 120 -17.12 5.19 -1.44
N HIS A 121 -17.62 4.01 -1.78
CA HIS A 121 -18.89 3.89 -2.48
C HIS A 121 -20.08 4.30 -1.59
N PHE A 122 -21.15 4.80 -2.20
CA PHE A 122 -22.45 4.82 -1.53
C PHE A 122 -23.08 3.42 -1.60
N ARG A 123 -23.39 2.84 -0.44
CA ARG A 123 -24.01 1.51 -0.32
C ARG A 123 -25.37 1.47 -1.01
N GLY A 124 -25.77 0.28 -1.48
CA GLY A 124 -27.06 0.05 -2.13
C GLY A 124 -27.19 0.61 -3.55
N MET A 125 -26.09 1.07 -4.15
CA MET A 125 -26.06 1.56 -5.53
C MET A 125 -25.54 0.50 -6.50
N ASP A 126 -26.14 0.45 -7.70
CA ASP A 126 -25.73 -0.42 -8.81
C ASP A 126 -25.76 -1.93 -8.49
N GLU A 127 -26.63 -2.38 -7.57
CA GLU A 127 -26.66 -3.79 -7.14
C GLU A 127 -26.92 -4.75 -8.31
N GLY A 128 -27.79 -4.36 -9.26
CA GLY A 128 -28.09 -5.12 -10.49
C GLY A 128 -27.15 -4.85 -11.67
N ASN A 129 -26.02 -4.15 -11.47
CA ASN A 129 -25.11 -3.85 -12.57
C ASN A 129 -24.42 -5.15 -13.06
N PRO A 130 -24.49 -5.48 -14.36
CA PRO A 130 -23.97 -6.75 -14.88
C PRO A 130 -22.45 -6.89 -14.77
N ASN A 131 -21.72 -5.81 -14.50
CA ASN A 131 -20.27 -5.84 -14.27
C ASN A 131 -19.89 -6.21 -12.83
N ARG A 132 -20.85 -6.41 -11.92
CA ARG A 132 -20.55 -6.93 -10.58
C ARG A 132 -20.32 -8.42 -10.65
N PHE A 133 -19.23 -8.91 -10.07
CA PHE A 133 -18.83 -10.31 -10.20
C PHE A 133 -19.88 -11.28 -9.65
N TRP A 134 -20.68 -10.87 -8.66
CA TRP A 134 -21.79 -11.65 -8.11
C TRP A 134 -23.03 -11.71 -9.02
N ASN A 135 -23.10 -10.92 -10.10
CA ASN A 135 -24.18 -10.96 -11.09
C ASN A 135 -23.81 -11.76 -12.35
N ALA A 136 -22.65 -12.41 -12.37
CA ALA A 136 -22.16 -13.24 -13.47
C ALA A 136 -21.69 -14.61 -12.96
N ALA A 137 -21.37 -15.53 -13.87
CA ALA A 137 -20.69 -16.77 -13.49
C ALA A 137 -19.37 -16.42 -12.77
N PRO A 138 -19.05 -17.10 -11.64
CA PRO A 138 -17.84 -16.80 -10.88
C PRO A 138 -16.61 -16.89 -11.78
N ALA A 139 -15.83 -15.81 -11.82
CA ALA A 139 -14.56 -15.79 -12.53
C ALA A 139 -13.47 -16.46 -11.68
N ASP A 140 -12.42 -16.97 -12.34
CA ASP A 140 -11.34 -17.72 -11.66
C ASP A 140 -10.64 -16.92 -10.56
N TRP A 141 -10.61 -15.60 -10.68
CA TRP A 141 -9.98 -14.70 -9.72
C TRP A 141 -10.83 -14.43 -8.47
N VAL A 142 -12.12 -14.80 -8.47
CA VAL A 142 -12.97 -14.66 -7.28
C VAL A 142 -12.48 -15.66 -6.24
N PRO A 143 -12.08 -15.21 -5.03
CA PRO A 143 -11.65 -16.09 -3.96
C PRO A 143 -12.71 -17.14 -3.63
N GLU A 144 -12.29 -18.33 -3.22
CA GLU A 144 -13.20 -19.44 -2.91
C GLU A 144 -14.22 -19.08 -1.83
N GLU A 145 -13.80 -18.25 -0.87
CA GLU A 145 -14.62 -17.73 0.24
C GLU A 145 -15.75 -16.79 -0.22
N HIS A 146 -15.72 -16.36 -1.48
CA HIS A 146 -16.69 -15.43 -2.08
C HIS A 146 -17.46 -16.04 -3.26
N ARG A 147 -17.28 -17.35 -3.52
CA ARG A 147 -18.02 -18.09 -4.54
C ARG A 147 -19.37 -18.62 -4.03
#